data_AF-E2NF22-F1
#
_entry.id   AF-E2NF22-F1
#
_cell.length_a   1.000
_cell.length_b   1.000
_cell.length_c   1.000
_cell.angle_alpha   90.00
_cell.angle_beta   90.00
_cell.angle_gamma   90.00
#
_symmetry.space_group_name_H-M   'P 1'
#
loop_
_entity.id
_entity.type
_entity.pdbx_description
1 polymer ?
#
loop_
_entity_poly.entity_id
_entity_poly.type
_entity_poly.pdbx_seq_one_letter_code
_entity_poly.pdbx_strand_id
1 'polypeptide(L)'
;PSLGVARDLFILSYYLRGIPFIDLAYLRKTDIQDNVLCYRRSKTGRMLTITLEPWMWEIIERYLCDDSGSPYLLRIIRQPGSIPEERKQYESALRLYNKHLYRLSERLGLGVRLTSYVARHTWATLAYNEDIPVSKISAGLSHASEEITHTYLRSFSDEQLAVVNLQMAALVNPMAAKEWKRKERGKVNRND
;
A
#
# COMPACT_ATOMS: atom_id res chain seq x y z
N PRO A 1 -9.67 6.25 -13.58
CA PRO A 1 -10.43 5.80 -12.39
C PRO A 1 -11.74 6.58 -12.25
N SER A 2 -12.84 6.00 -11.79
CA SER A 2 -14.01 6.76 -11.31
C SER A 2 -13.74 7.30 -9.88
N LEU A 3 -14.69 8.05 -9.30
CA LEU A 3 -14.60 8.51 -7.89
C LEU A 3 -14.48 7.34 -6.90
N GLY A 4 -15.31 6.31 -7.06
CA GLY A 4 -15.25 5.10 -6.22
C GLY A 4 -13.95 4.33 -6.40
N VAL A 5 -13.48 4.19 -7.65
CA VAL A 5 -12.17 3.55 -7.93
C VAL A 5 -11.04 4.34 -7.29
N ALA A 6 -11.05 5.69 -7.37
CA ALA A 6 -10.02 6.52 -6.75
C ALA A 6 -10.00 6.35 -5.22
N ARG A 7 -11.16 6.35 -4.57
CA ARG A 7 -11.26 6.08 -3.12
C ARG A 7 -10.66 4.73 -2.78
N ASP A 8 -11.05 3.68 -3.50
CA ASP A 8 -10.62 2.32 -3.17
C ASP A 8 -9.12 2.12 -3.44
N LEU A 9 -8.57 2.65 -4.53
CA LEU A 9 -7.13 2.61 -4.79
C LEU A 9 -6.34 3.40 -3.74
N PHE A 10 -6.89 4.49 -3.20
CA PHE A 10 -6.27 5.23 -2.11
C PHE A 10 -6.21 4.42 -0.82
N ILE A 11 -7.31 3.77 -0.46
CA ILE A 11 -7.41 2.90 0.71
C ILE A 11 -6.48 1.69 0.54
N LEU A 12 -6.46 1.07 -0.64
CA LEU A 12 -5.53 -0.04 -0.94
C LEU A 12 -4.09 0.43 -0.87
N SER A 13 -3.76 1.62 -1.42
CA SER A 13 -2.44 2.21 -1.28
C SER A 13 -2.02 2.32 0.18
N TYR A 14 -2.92 2.80 1.05
CA TYR A 14 -2.66 2.89 2.49
C TYR A 14 -2.43 1.51 3.13
N TYR A 15 -3.31 0.53 2.88
CA TYR A 15 -3.18 -0.82 3.42
C TYR A 15 -1.95 -1.58 2.93
N LEU A 16 -1.46 -1.28 1.73
CA LEU A 16 -0.22 -1.82 1.19
C LEU A 16 1.01 -0.97 1.62
N ARG A 17 1.05 -0.56 2.89
CA ARG A 17 2.12 0.26 3.49
C ARG A 17 2.41 1.55 2.71
N GLY A 18 1.36 2.21 2.25
CA GLY A 18 1.52 3.45 1.48
C GLY A 18 2.18 3.26 0.12
N ILE A 19 2.05 2.09 -0.54
CA ILE A 19 2.62 1.84 -1.88
C ILE A 19 2.37 3.03 -2.83
N PRO A 20 3.41 3.58 -3.51
CA PRO A 20 3.19 4.68 -4.43
C PRO A 20 2.38 4.23 -5.64
N PHE A 21 1.65 5.16 -6.25
CA PHE A 21 0.76 4.84 -7.36
C PHE A 21 1.48 4.20 -8.56
N ILE A 22 2.75 4.55 -8.80
CA ILE A 22 3.56 3.89 -9.85
C ILE A 22 3.71 2.40 -9.56
N ASP A 23 4.11 2.01 -8.34
CA ASP A 23 4.30 0.59 -8.03
C ASP A 23 2.94 -0.13 -8.03
N LEU A 24 1.87 0.52 -7.51
CA LEU A 24 0.51 -0.03 -7.53
C LEU A 24 0.00 -0.28 -8.95
N ALA A 25 0.27 0.64 -9.88
CA ALA A 25 -0.17 0.54 -11.28
C ALA A 25 0.53 -0.59 -12.05
N TYR A 26 1.75 -0.93 -11.65
CA TYR A 26 2.60 -1.93 -12.32
C TYR A 26 2.68 -3.26 -11.57
N LEU A 27 1.96 -3.44 -10.45
CA LEU A 27 1.84 -4.74 -9.78
C LEU A 27 1.39 -5.80 -10.78
N ARG A 28 2.00 -6.98 -10.71
CA ARG A 28 1.70 -8.12 -11.58
C ARG A 28 0.93 -9.19 -10.85
N LYS A 29 0.18 -10.00 -11.59
CA LYS A 29 -0.52 -11.18 -11.04
C LYS A 29 0.45 -12.15 -10.36
N THR A 30 1.65 -12.29 -10.94
CA THR A 30 2.73 -13.15 -10.44
C THR A 30 3.40 -12.64 -9.17
N ASP A 31 3.16 -11.38 -8.79
CA ASP A 31 3.73 -10.79 -7.57
C ASP A 31 3.01 -11.31 -6.32
N ILE A 32 1.88 -12.03 -6.46
CA ILE A 32 1.14 -12.62 -5.34
C ILE A 32 1.33 -14.13 -5.32
N GLN A 33 1.78 -14.65 -4.18
CA GLN A 33 1.85 -16.09 -3.89
C GLN A 33 1.43 -16.31 -2.43
N ASP A 34 0.52 -17.25 -2.17
CA ASP A 34 0.07 -17.63 -0.81
C ASP A 34 -0.34 -16.44 0.10
N ASN A 35 -1.13 -15.50 -0.42
CA ASN A 35 -1.52 -14.25 0.25
C ASN A 35 -0.35 -13.31 0.61
N VAL A 36 0.78 -13.45 -0.07
CA VAL A 36 1.93 -12.55 0.09
C VAL A 36 2.17 -11.82 -1.22
N LEU A 37 2.13 -10.49 -1.16
CA LEU A 37 2.50 -9.61 -2.25
C LEU A 37 4.00 -9.28 -2.16
N CYS A 38 4.77 -9.72 -3.15
CA CYS A 38 6.19 -9.50 -3.30
C CYS A 38 6.46 -8.65 -4.55
N TYR A 39 6.86 -7.39 -4.39
CA TYR A 39 7.12 -6.50 -5.52
C TYR A 39 8.42 -5.72 -5.39
N ARG A 40 8.94 -5.25 -6.52
CA ARG A 40 10.14 -4.43 -6.57
C ARG A 40 9.77 -2.94 -6.62
N ARG A 41 10.25 -2.15 -5.66
CA ARG A 41 10.01 -0.70 -5.63
C ARG A 41 10.69 0.00 -6.82
N SER A 42 9.94 0.74 -7.61
CA SER A 42 10.45 1.47 -8.78
C SER A 42 11.59 2.43 -8.45
N LYS A 43 11.46 3.19 -7.35
CA LYS A 43 12.47 4.20 -6.94
C LYS A 43 13.80 3.60 -6.48
N THR A 44 13.77 2.48 -5.76
CA THR A 44 14.96 1.96 -5.03
C THR A 44 15.42 0.60 -5.51
N GLY A 45 14.65 -0.09 -6.34
CA GLY A 45 14.94 -1.45 -6.80
C GLY A 45 14.86 -2.53 -5.71
N ARG A 46 14.49 -2.17 -4.47
CA ARG A 46 14.39 -3.11 -3.34
C ARG A 46 13.10 -3.92 -3.42
N MET A 47 13.19 -5.19 -3.01
CA MET A 47 12.02 -6.03 -2.79
C MET A 47 11.28 -5.61 -1.53
N LEU A 48 9.95 -5.69 -1.60
CA LEU A 48 9.03 -5.46 -0.51
C LEU A 48 8.03 -6.62 -0.45
N THR A 49 7.82 -7.14 0.76
CA THR A 49 6.90 -8.23 1.05
C THR A 49 5.74 -7.74 1.91
N ILE A 50 4.50 -7.90 1.48
CA ILE A 50 3.29 -7.50 2.22
C ILE A 50 2.39 -8.72 2.37
N THR A 51 2.08 -9.11 3.61
CA THR A 51 1.00 -10.07 3.87
C THR A 51 -0.34 -9.41 3.54
N LEU A 52 -1.08 -10.01 2.62
CA LEU A 52 -2.41 -9.57 2.20
C LEU A 52 -3.45 -10.09 3.19
N GLU A 53 -4.25 -9.18 3.70
CA GLU A 53 -5.33 -9.45 4.64
C GLU A 53 -6.68 -9.37 3.90
N PRO A 54 -7.78 -9.96 4.44
CA PRO A 54 -9.07 -10.04 3.74
C PRO A 54 -9.59 -8.69 3.21
N TRP A 55 -9.47 -7.61 3.99
CA TRP A 55 -9.91 -6.27 3.56
C TRP A 55 -9.08 -5.68 2.41
N MET A 56 -7.86 -6.17 2.20
CA MET A 56 -7.04 -5.79 1.04
C MET A 56 -7.54 -6.55 -0.19
N TRP A 57 -7.81 -7.85 -0.03
CA TRP A 57 -8.38 -8.70 -1.08
C TRP A 57 -9.73 -8.20 -1.58
N GLU A 58 -10.61 -7.77 -0.67
CA GLU A 58 -11.91 -7.17 -1.05
C GLU A 58 -11.76 -6.03 -2.06
N ILE A 59 -10.70 -5.23 -1.95
CA ILE A 59 -10.42 -4.14 -2.90
C ILE A 59 -9.74 -4.69 -4.16
N ILE A 60 -8.74 -5.55 -4.01
CA ILE A 60 -7.98 -6.14 -5.13
C ILE A 60 -8.93 -6.86 -6.10
N GLU A 61 -9.83 -7.70 -5.58
CA GLU A 61 -10.77 -8.48 -6.39
C GLU A 61 -11.73 -7.59 -7.19
N ARG A 62 -12.18 -6.46 -6.62
CA ARG A 62 -13.05 -5.50 -7.34
C ARG A 62 -12.40 -4.86 -8.55
N TYR A 63 -11.07 -4.78 -8.58
CA TYR A 63 -10.32 -4.09 -9.63
C TYR A 63 -9.30 -4.99 -10.34
N LEU A 64 -9.41 -6.29 -10.14
CA LEU A 64 -8.56 -7.28 -10.76
C LEU A 64 -8.62 -7.13 -12.29
N CYS A 65 -7.47 -7.32 -12.92
CA CYS A 65 -7.40 -7.37 -14.38
C CYS A 65 -7.93 -8.73 -14.87
N ASP A 66 -9.11 -8.70 -15.48
CA ASP A 66 -9.81 -9.85 -16.06
C ASP A 66 -9.21 -10.37 -17.36
N ASP A 67 -8.36 -9.58 -18.03
CA ASP A 67 -7.64 -9.98 -19.23
C ASP A 67 -6.50 -10.97 -18.92
N SER A 68 -6.61 -12.21 -19.41
CA SER A 68 -5.59 -13.24 -19.27
C SER A 68 -4.27 -12.90 -19.96
N GLY A 69 -4.31 -12.09 -21.02
CA GLY A 69 -3.12 -11.60 -21.73
C GLY A 69 -2.39 -10.48 -20.99
N SER A 70 -3.03 -9.87 -19.99
CA SER A 70 -2.43 -8.80 -19.20
C SER A 70 -1.65 -9.33 -17.99
N PRO A 71 -0.37 -8.94 -17.85
CA PRO A 71 0.44 -9.35 -16.70
C PRO A 71 0.06 -8.62 -15.41
N TYR A 72 -0.65 -7.49 -15.52
CA TYR A 72 -0.94 -6.61 -14.39
C TYR A 72 -2.04 -7.15 -13.49
N LEU A 73 -1.85 -6.95 -12.19
CA LEU A 73 -2.81 -7.34 -11.15
C LEU A 73 -4.08 -6.50 -11.23
N LEU A 74 -3.92 -5.17 -11.34
CA LEU A 74 -5.02 -4.21 -11.33
C LEU A 74 -5.26 -3.66 -12.73
N ARG A 75 -6.53 -3.40 -13.07
CA ARG A 75 -6.95 -2.82 -14.36
C ARG A 75 -6.67 -1.32 -14.47
N ILE A 76 -5.43 -0.90 -14.17
CA ILE A 76 -4.93 0.47 -14.30
C ILE A 76 -4.28 0.66 -15.67
N ILE A 77 -3.37 -0.26 -16.04
CA ILE A 77 -2.82 -0.38 -17.40
C ILE A 77 -3.69 -1.39 -18.13
N ARG A 78 -4.36 -0.96 -19.19
CA ARG A 78 -5.39 -1.75 -19.89
C ARG A 78 -4.85 -2.43 -21.14
N GLN A 79 -3.87 -1.81 -21.77
CA GLN A 79 -3.22 -2.31 -22.98
C GLN A 79 -1.73 -2.48 -22.67
N PRO A 80 -1.33 -3.65 -22.17
CA PRO A 80 0.10 -3.99 -22.07
C PRO A 80 0.74 -3.90 -23.45
N GLY A 81 1.98 -3.43 -23.52
CA GLY A 81 2.60 -3.14 -24.80
C GLY A 81 4.00 -2.57 -24.67
N SER A 82 4.31 -1.57 -25.48
CA SER A 82 5.61 -0.91 -25.38
C SER A 82 5.70 -0.02 -24.12
N ILE A 83 6.92 0.14 -23.59
CA ILE A 83 7.19 1.00 -22.43
C ILE A 83 6.57 2.42 -22.58
N PRO A 84 6.67 3.10 -23.73
CA PRO A 84 6.05 4.41 -23.93
C PRO A 84 4.52 4.39 -23.82
N GLU A 85 3.86 3.37 -24.36
CA GLU A 85 2.39 3.24 -24.34
C GLU A 85 1.86 2.99 -22.93
N GLU A 86 2.53 2.09 -22.19
CA GLU A 86 2.20 1.82 -20.80
C GLU A 86 2.40 3.06 -19.93
N ARG A 87 3.52 3.78 -20.14
CA ARG A 87 3.80 5.02 -19.42
C ARG A 87 2.73 6.08 -19.66
N LYS A 88 2.26 6.23 -20.91
CA LYS A 88 1.18 7.17 -21.26
C LYS A 88 -0.12 6.80 -20.55
N GLN A 89 -0.45 5.51 -20.45
CA GLN A 89 -1.61 5.02 -19.70
C GLN A 89 -1.46 5.32 -18.21
N TYR A 90 -0.31 5.00 -17.62
CA TYR A 90 0.00 5.31 -16.22
C TYR A 90 -0.15 6.81 -15.91
N GLU A 91 0.49 7.69 -16.70
CA GLU A 91 0.44 9.14 -16.46
C GLU A 91 -0.99 9.67 -16.56
N SER A 92 -1.76 9.16 -17.52
CA SER A 92 -3.19 9.52 -17.67
C SER A 92 -4.01 9.04 -16.48
N ALA A 93 -3.77 7.80 -16.02
CA ALA A 93 -4.43 7.24 -14.85
C ALA A 93 -4.08 8.02 -13.58
N LEU A 94 -2.81 8.43 -13.40
CA LEU A 94 -2.35 9.22 -12.26
C LEU A 94 -2.99 10.61 -12.23
N ARG A 95 -3.05 11.31 -13.37
CA ARG A 95 -3.72 12.62 -13.46
C ARG A 95 -5.18 12.51 -13.07
N LEU A 96 -5.89 11.51 -13.62
CA LEU A 96 -7.30 11.29 -13.32
C LEU A 96 -7.51 10.87 -11.86
N TYR A 97 -6.63 10.04 -11.31
CA TYR A 97 -6.63 9.63 -9.92
C TYR A 97 -6.50 10.84 -8.97
N ASN A 98 -5.47 11.68 -9.16
CA ASN A 98 -5.29 12.88 -8.35
C ASN A 98 -6.44 13.89 -8.50
N LYS A 99 -7.04 14.02 -9.69
CA LYS A 99 -8.24 14.83 -9.90
C LYS A 99 -9.42 14.32 -9.07
N HIS A 100 -9.62 13.01 -9.01
CA HIS A 100 -10.70 12.42 -8.22
C HIS A 100 -10.44 12.47 -6.72
N LEU A 101 -9.18 12.32 -6.27
CA LEU A 101 -8.82 12.53 -4.88
C LEU A 101 -9.11 13.97 -4.44
N TYR A 102 -8.77 14.95 -5.26
CA TYR A 102 -9.11 16.35 -4.97
C TYR A 102 -10.62 16.54 -4.82
N ARG A 103 -11.43 15.99 -5.74
CA ARG A 103 -12.91 16.02 -5.65
C ARG A 103 -13.45 15.31 -4.42
N LEU A 104 -12.86 14.19 -4.00
CA LEU A 104 -13.23 13.52 -2.75
C LEU A 104 -12.94 14.43 -1.55
N SER A 105 -11.81 15.12 -1.58
CA SER A 105 -11.44 16.08 -0.54
C SER A 105 -12.45 17.22 -0.41
N GLU A 106 -12.87 17.78 -1.55
CA GLU A 106 -13.90 18.83 -1.60
C GLU A 106 -15.25 18.32 -1.07
N ARG A 107 -15.68 17.13 -1.49
CA ARG A 107 -16.94 16.52 -1.04
C ARG A 107 -16.98 16.20 0.44
N LEU A 108 -15.83 15.86 1.02
CA LEU A 108 -15.70 15.55 2.44
C LEU A 108 -15.38 16.78 3.30
N GLY A 109 -15.19 17.96 2.68
CA GLY A 109 -14.89 19.20 3.41
C GLY A 109 -13.56 19.18 4.16
N LEU A 110 -12.55 18.43 3.69
CA LEU A 110 -11.32 18.18 4.45
C LEU A 110 -10.39 19.40 4.60
N GLY A 111 -10.62 20.48 3.84
CA GLY A 111 -9.78 21.68 3.86
C GLY A 111 -8.35 21.48 3.33
N VAL A 112 -7.99 20.26 2.92
CA VAL A 112 -6.67 19.89 2.37
C VAL A 112 -6.82 19.27 0.99
N ARG A 113 -5.73 19.19 0.22
CA ARG A 113 -5.73 18.51 -1.08
C ARG A 113 -5.25 17.07 -0.95
N LEU A 114 -6.14 16.11 -1.21
CA LEU A 114 -5.73 14.71 -1.35
C LEU A 114 -4.96 14.49 -2.66
N THR A 115 -3.86 13.77 -2.56
CA THR A 115 -3.05 13.30 -3.69
C THR A 115 -2.65 11.85 -3.48
N SER A 116 -2.18 11.18 -4.54
CA SER A 116 -1.70 9.80 -4.48
C SER A 116 -0.63 9.53 -3.41
N TYR A 117 0.11 10.56 -2.98
CA TYR A 117 1.17 10.43 -1.99
C TYR A 117 0.67 10.59 -0.54
N VAL A 118 -0.53 11.14 -0.35
CA VAL A 118 -1.11 11.33 0.99
C VAL A 118 -1.28 9.99 1.70
N ALA A 119 -1.69 8.92 1.00
CA ALA A 119 -1.80 7.59 1.61
C ALA A 119 -0.48 7.11 2.27
N ARG A 120 0.67 7.37 1.63
CA ARG A 120 2.00 7.08 2.20
C ARG A 120 2.27 7.91 3.43
N HIS A 121 2.07 9.22 3.32
CA HIS A 121 2.32 10.13 4.43
C HIS A 121 1.45 9.79 5.63
N THR A 122 0.16 9.52 5.42
CA THR A 122 -0.76 9.08 6.47
C THR A 122 -0.27 7.79 7.13
N TRP A 123 0.14 6.78 6.37
CA TRP A 123 0.69 5.54 6.94
C TRP A 123 1.92 5.81 7.82
N ALA A 124 2.87 6.62 7.32
CA ALA A 124 4.09 6.96 8.03
C ALA A 124 3.83 7.78 9.31
N THR A 125 2.96 8.79 9.23
CA THR A 125 2.60 9.65 10.34
C THR A 125 1.82 8.91 11.42
N LEU A 126 0.89 8.02 11.04
CA LEU A 126 0.21 7.18 12.02
C LEU A 126 1.19 6.23 12.72
N ALA A 127 2.14 5.63 11.98
CA ALA A 127 3.13 4.77 12.60
C ALA A 127 4.03 5.54 13.58
N TYR A 128 4.40 6.77 13.23
CA TYR A 128 5.14 7.65 14.11
C TYR A 128 4.35 8.01 15.38
N ASN A 129 3.07 8.32 15.24
CA ASN A 129 2.19 8.65 16.37
C ASN A 129 1.92 7.47 17.30
N GLU A 130 2.08 6.24 16.80
CA GLU A 130 1.99 4.99 17.57
C GLU A 130 3.36 4.55 18.13
N ASP A 131 4.29 5.49 18.27
CA ASP A 131 5.64 5.29 18.80
C ASP A 131 6.46 4.20 18.08
N ILE A 132 6.14 3.92 16.81
CA ILE A 132 6.93 2.97 16.01
C ILE A 132 8.29 3.61 15.69
N PRO A 133 9.42 2.91 15.93
CA PRO A 133 10.74 3.45 15.64
C PRO A 133 10.88 3.89 14.18
N VAL A 134 11.44 5.07 13.95
CA VAL A 134 11.65 5.65 12.61
C VAL A 134 12.40 4.70 11.67
N SER A 135 13.33 3.90 12.19
CA SER A 135 14.04 2.85 11.45
C SER A 135 13.10 1.78 10.90
N LYS A 136 12.11 1.35 11.70
CA LYS A 136 11.10 0.36 11.31
C LYS A 136 10.07 0.94 10.33
N ILE A 137 9.67 2.20 10.52
CA ILE A 137 8.83 2.93 9.56
C ILE A 137 9.54 3.03 8.21
N SER A 138 10.82 3.38 8.23
CA SER A 138 11.65 3.54 7.03
C SER A 138 11.87 2.23 6.29
N ALA A 139 12.04 1.13 7.03
CA ALA A 139 12.09 -0.23 6.48
C ALA A 139 10.77 -0.60 5.80
N GLY A 140 9.63 -0.36 6.46
CA GLY A 140 8.29 -0.63 5.91
C GLY A 140 7.98 0.13 4.61
N LEU A 141 8.54 1.33 4.45
CA LEU A 141 8.40 2.16 3.25
C LEU A 141 9.48 1.96 2.18
N SER A 142 10.51 1.16 2.48
CA SER A 142 11.69 0.95 1.63
C SER A 142 12.41 2.26 1.25
N HIS A 143 12.46 3.25 2.15
CA HIS A 143 13.24 4.48 1.92
C HIS A 143 14.76 4.18 1.91
N ALA A 144 15.48 4.87 1.03
CA ALA A 144 16.92 4.66 0.81
C ALA A 144 17.78 5.90 1.11
N SER A 145 17.21 7.02 1.57
CA SER A 145 17.92 8.25 1.96
C SER A 145 17.02 9.04 2.93
N GLU A 146 17.45 9.78 3.95
CA GLU A 146 18.77 10.20 4.49
C GLU A 146 18.83 9.81 5.99
N GLU A 147 20.02 9.52 6.52
CA GLU A 147 20.30 9.39 7.97
C GLU A 147 19.80 8.13 8.72
N ILE A 148 19.61 7.00 8.04
CA ILE A 148 19.47 5.69 8.72
C ILE A 148 20.46 4.71 8.14
N THR A 149 21.46 4.35 8.96
CA THR A 149 22.50 3.38 8.67
C THR A 149 21.90 2.12 8.05
N HIS A 150 22.36 1.79 6.84
CA HIS A 150 21.89 0.67 6.01
C HIS A 150 21.80 -0.68 6.76
N THR A 151 22.57 -0.86 7.83
CA THR A 151 22.56 -2.03 8.71
C THR A 151 21.23 -2.22 9.45
N TYR A 152 20.55 -1.15 9.87
CA TYR A 152 19.30 -1.22 10.64
C TYR A 152 18.04 -1.46 9.80
N LEU A 153 18.07 -1.18 8.49
CA LEU A 153 16.92 -1.44 7.63
C LEU A 153 16.77 -2.93 7.27
N ARG A 154 17.88 -3.68 7.30
CA ARG A 154 17.89 -5.15 7.07
C ARG A 154 17.58 -5.96 8.32
N SER A 155 17.48 -5.33 9.50
CA SER A 155 17.30 -6.03 10.77
C SER A 155 15.83 -6.32 11.11
N PHE A 156 14.87 -5.87 10.31
CA PHE A 156 13.45 -6.15 10.55
C PHE A 156 12.94 -7.26 9.64
N SER A 157 12.31 -8.27 10.23
CA SER A 157 11.69 -9.37 9.48
C SER A 157 10.37 -8.94 8.84
N ASP A 158 9.94 -9.66 7.81
CA ASP A 158 8.67 -9.40 7.14
C ASP A 158 7.48 -9.54 8.12
N GLU A 159 7.57 -10.45 9.10
CA GLU A 159 6.56 -10.60 10.15
C GLU A 159 6.51 -9.37 11.06
N GLN A 160 7.66 -8.81 11.43
CA GLN A 160 7.71 -7.60 12.25
C GLN A 160 7.09 -6.40 11.53
N LEU A 161 7.25 -6.31 10.21
CA LEU A 161 6.64 -5.27 9.39
C LEU A 161 5.15 -5.53 9.13
N ALA A 162 4.74 -6.79 9.02
CA ALA A 162 3.33 -7.18 8.91
C ALA A 162 2.54 -6.80 10.17
N VAL A 163 3.14 -6.97 11.36
CA VAL A 163 2.55 -6.52 12.64
C VAL A 163 2.33 -5.02 12.65
N VAL A 164 3.31 -4.22 12.23
CA VAL A 164 3.15 -2.74 12.15
C VAL A 164 2.06 -2.38 11.15
N ASN A 165 2.03 -3.02 9.97
CA ASN A 165 1.01 -2.73 8.98
C ASN A 165 -0.40 -3.08 9.48
N LEU A 166 -0.56 -4.17 10.24
CA LEU A 166 -1.81 -4.53 10.87
C LEU A 166 -2.24 -3.51 11.94
N GLN A 167 -1.31 -3.03 12.76
CA GLN A 167 -1.59 -1.97 13.74
C GLN A 167 -2.07 -0.69 13.03
N MET A 168 -1.41 -0.28 11.95
CA MET A 168 -1.85 0.88 11.17
C MET A 168 -3.24 0.68 10.58
N ALA A 169 -3.50 -0.48 9.98
CA ALA A 169 -4.81 -0.81 9.45
C ALA A 169 -5.90 -0.79 10.55
N ALA A 170 -5.59 -1.23 11.77
CA ALA A 170 -6.51 -1.26 12.90
C ALA A 170 -7.00 0.13 13.33
N LEU A 171 -6.22 1.19 13.11
CA LEU A 171 -6.62 2.57 13.43
C LEU A 171 -7.78 3.08 12.58
N VAL A 172 -7.98 2.49 11.40
CA VAL A 172 -8.95 2.98 10.40
C VAL A 172 -9.92 1.90 9.90
N ASN A 173 -9.72 0.64 10.31
CA ASN A 173 -10.54 -0.49 9.86
C ASN A 173 -10.96 -1.38 11.04
N PRO A 174 -12.27 -1.47 11.34
CA PRO A 174 -12.79 -2.32 12.42
C PRO A 174 -12.43 -3.81 12.28
N MET A 175 -12.34 -4.35 11.05
CA MET A 175 -11.93 -5.73 10.81
C MET A 175 -10.47 -5.95 11.21
N ALA A 176 -9.59 -5.03 10.83
CA ALA A 176 -8.19 -5.04 11.24
C ALA A 176 -8.04 -4.87 12.76
N ALA A 177 -8.87 -4.02 13.38
CA ALA A 177 -8.88 -3.84 14.84
C ALA A 177 -9.26 -5.12 15.60
N LYS A 178 -10.21 -5.91 15.06
CA LYS A 178 -10.57 -7.21 15.63
C LYS A 178 -9.41 -8.21 15.54
N GLU A 179 -8.71 -8.23 14.41
CA GLU A 179 -7.57 -9.12 14.21
C GLU A 179 -6.35 -8.70 15.05
N TRP A 180 -6.09 -7.41 15.18
CA TRP A 180 -5.06 -6.86 16.07
C TRP A 180 -5.26 -7.32 17.52
N LYS A 181 -6.46 -7.15 18.06
CA LYS A 181 -6.82 -7.59 19.42
C LYS A 181 -6.63 -9.09 19.63
N ARG A 182 -6.87 -9.93 18.61
CA ARG A 182 -6.61 -11.38 18.68
C ARG A 182 -5.12 -11.67 18.81
N LYS A 183 -4.28 -11.01 18.01
CA LYS A 183 -2.83 -11.20 18.06
C LYS A 183 -2.21 -10.67 19.36
N GLU A 184 -2.73 -9.58 19.94
CA GLU A 184 -2.28 -9.09 21.25
C GLU A 184 -2.59 -10.10 22.38
N ARG A 185 -3.82 -10.62 22.44
CA ARG A 185 -4.21 -11.63 23.44
C ARG A 185 -3.38 -12.92 23.33
N GLY A 186 -3.04 -13.34 22.11
CA GLY A 186 -2.19 -14.51 21.87
C GLY A 186 -0.73 -14.33 22.31
N LYS A 187 -0.24 -13.10 22.47
CA LYS A 187 1.10 -12.82 23.03
C LYS A 187 1.10 -12.89 24.55
N VAL A 188 0.03 -12.42 25.20
CA VAL A 188 -0.11 -12.48 26.67
C VAL A 188 -0.14 -13.94 27.14
N ASN A 189 -0.91 -14.81 26.47
CA ASN A 189 -1.02 -16.23 26.83
C ASN A 189 0.23 -17.10 26.50
N ARG A 190 1.28 -16.55 25.87
CA ARG A 190 2.54 -17.28 25.60
C ARG A 190 3.64 -16.94 26.60
N ASN A 191 3.41 -15.96 27.47
CA ASN A 191 4.34 -15.51 28.49
C ASN A 191 3.96 -15.98 29.90
N ASP A 192 2.92 -16.82 30.00
CA ASP A 192 2.50 -17.57 31.19
C ASP A 192 2.79 -19.07 30.98
#